data_AF-X0UIE8-F1
#
_entry.id   AF-X0UIE8-F1
#
_cell.length_a   1.000
_cell.length_b   1.000
_cell.length_c   1.000
_cell.angle_alpha   90.00
_cell.angle_beta   90.00
_cell.angle_gamma   90.00
#
_symmetry.space_group_name_H-M   'P 1'
#
loop_
_entity.id
_entity.type
_entity.pdbx_description
1 polymer ?
#
loop_
_entity_poly.entity_id
_entity_poly.type
_entity_poly.pdbx_seq_one_letter_code
_entity_poly.pdbx_strand_id
1 'polypeptide(L)'
;MIPFDPASIGSEIIAMEADMAAPGFWDDRKRAADISQQVERRRSSLQRFQRLSEELDDIDVLHQMALEASDDAELSALEHRLKELERLIREYRIELMFSGEYDA
;
A
#
# COMPACT_ATOMS: atom_id res chain seq x y z
N MET A 1 18.20 2.34 2.66
CA MET A 1 17.39 1.77 1.57
C MET A 1 16.20 1.12 2.23
N ILE A 2 14.98 1.63 2.03
CA ILE A 2 13.78 1.08 2.67
C ILE A 2 13.42 -0.21 1.90
N PRO A 3 13.30 -1.39 2.54
CA PRO A 3 13.02 -2.64 1.87
C PRO A 3 11.50 -2.80 1.71
N PHE A 4 10.86 -1.89 0.99
CA PHE A 4 9.44 -2.05 0.64
C PHE A 4 9.35 -2.55 -0.79
N ASP A 5 9.18 -3.86 -0.96
CA ASP A 5 8.94 -4.52 -2.24
C ASP A 5 7.50 -5.05 -2.27
N PRO A 6 6.58 -4.36 -2.98
CA PRO A 6 5.18 -4.78 -3.09
C PRO A 6 5.00 -6.21 -3.62
N ALA A 7 5.86 -6.65 -4.53
CA ALA A 7 5.77 -7.98 -5.14
C ALA A 7 6.21 -9.08 -4.15
N SER A 8 7.28 -8.82 -3.39
CA SER A 8 7.69 -9.71 -2.29
C SER A 8 6.60 -9.80 -1.22
N ILE A 9 6.04 -8.67 -0.80
CA ILE A 9 4.99 -8.61 0.22
C ILE A 9 3.75 -9.40 -0.21
N GLY A 10 3.32 -9.26 -1.47
CA GLY A 10 2.22 -10.06 -2.01
C GLY A 10 2.49 -11.56 -1.96
N SER A 11 3.71 -11.97 -2.33
CA SER A 11 4.12 -13.38 -2.29
C SER A 11 4.19 -13.93 -0.86
N GLU A 12 4.68 -13.14 0.08
CA GLU A 12 4.74 -13.48 1.51
C GLU A 12 3.34 -13.65 2.11
N ILE A 13 2.40 -12.76 1.78
CA ILE A 13 0.99 -12.88 2.19
C ILE A 13 0.40 -14.20 1.70
N ILE A 14 0.60 -14.54 0.42
CA ILE A 14 0.08 -15.80 -0.16
C ILE A 14 0.67 -17.01 0.57
N ALA A 15 1.97 -16.99 0.89
CA ALA A 15 2.61 -18.08 1.62
C ALA A 15 2.06 -18.22 3.05
N MET A 16 1.84 -17.11 3.76
CA MET A 16 1.25 -17.11 5.11
C MET A 16 -0.21 -17.56 5.08
N GLU A 17 -1.00 -17.14 4.09
CA GLU A 17 -2.37 -17.59 3.89
C GLU A 17 -2.46 -19.10 3.61
N ALA A 18 -1.49 -19.65 2.86
CA ALA A 18 -1.39 -21.09 2.63
C ALA A 18 -1.09 -21.87 3.92
N ASP A 19 -0.24 -21.34 4.81
CA ASP A 19 0.01 -21.92 6.14
C ASP A 19 -1.24 -21.85 7.02
N MET A 20 -2.00 -20.75 6.96
CA MET A 20 -3.29 -20.60 7.66
C MET A 20 -4.36 -21.61 7.20
N ALA A 21 -4.25 -22.08 5.96
CA ALA A 21 -5.13 -23.10 5.40
C ALA A 21 -4.70 -24.55 5.76
N ALA A 22 -3.53 -24.74 6.37
CA ALA A 22 -3.04 -26.05 6.74
C ALA A 22 -3.86 -26.69 7.89
N PRO A 23 -4.08 -28.01 7.86
CA PRO A 23 -4.73 -28.73 8.97
C PRO A 23 -3.96 -28.53 10.28
N GLY A 24 -4.69 -28.25 11.37
CA GLY A 24 -4.12 -28.06 12.70
C GLY A 24 -3.45 -26.69 12.94
N PHE A 25 -3.44 -25.79 11.95
CA PHE A 25 -2.94 -24.42 12.14
C PHE A 25 -3.70 -23.68 13.26
N TRP A 26 -5.03 -23.83 13.27
CA TRP A 26 -5.91 -23.19 14.23
C TRP A 26 -5.92 -23.84 15.62
N ASP A 27 -5.25 -25.00 15.78
CA ASP A 27 -5.15 -25.68 17.07
C ASP A 27 -4.20 -24.93 18.01
N ASP A 28 -3.16 -24.28 17.47
CA ASP A 28 -2.31 -23.33 18.19
C ASP A 28 -2.87 -21.91 18.06
N ARG A 29 -3.76 -21.54 18.99
CA ARG A 29 -4.39 -20.21 19.02
C ARG A 29 -3.38 -19.06 19.08
N LYS A 30 -2.22 -19.24 19.71
CA LYS A 30 -1.22 -18.17 19.84
C LYS A 30 -0.53 -17.94 18.50
N ARG A 31 -0.08 -19.01 17.86
CA ARG A 31 0.52 -18.96 16.51
C ARG A 31 -0.48 -18.42 15.49
N ALA A 32 -1.72 -18.91 15.51
CA ALA A 32 -2.75 -18.49 14.57
C ALA A 32 -3.08 -16.99 14.70
N ALA A 33 -3.16 -16.46 15.94
CA ALA A 33 -3.39 -15.04 16.17
C ALA A 33 -2.24 -14.17 15.68
N ASP A 34 -0.99 -14.56 15.95
CA ASP A 34 0.21 -13.84 15.55
C ASP A 34 0.33 -13.75 14.02
N ILE A 35 0.24 -14.90 13.33
CA ILE A 35 0.32 -14.96 11.86
C ILE A 35 -0.83 -14.20 11.22
N SER A 36 -2.07 -14.33 11.74
CA SER A 36 -3.22 -13.59 11.21
C SER A 36 -3.01 -12.07 11.34
N GLN A 37 -2.44 -11.62 12.45
CA GLN A 37 -2.15 -10.21 12.67
C GLN A 37 -1.05 -9.73 11.70
N GLN A 38 -0.01 -10.52 11.46
CA GLN A 38 1.05 -10.21 10.51
C GLN A 38 0.52 -10.12 9.07
N VAL A 39 -0.33 -11.07 8.66
CA VAL A 39 -1.00 -11.04 7.34
C VAL A 39 -1.82 -9.77 7.18
N GLU A 40 -2.62 -9.41 8.17
CA GLU A 40 -3.48 -8.22 8.08
C GLU A 40 -2.66 -6.92 7.99
N ARG A 41 -1.59 -6.79 8.77
CA ARG A 41 -0.68 -5.63 8.69
C ARG A 41 -0.06 -5.50 7.29
N ARG A 42 0.48 -6.60 6.76
CA ARG A 42 1.11 -6.64 5.43
C ARG A 42 0.10 -6.36 4.32
N ARG A 43 -1.10 -6.93 4.40
CA ARG A 43 -2.18 -6.71 3.44
C ARG A 43 -2.64 -5.25 3.45
N SER A 44 -2.86 -4.66 4.61
CA SER A 44 -3.25 -3.26 4.76
C SER A 44 -2.21 -2.32 4.14
N SER A 45 -0.92 -2.58 4.42
CA SER A 45 0.19 -1.85 3.83
C SER A 45 0.21 -1.97 2.29
N LEU A 46 0.10 -3.19 1.75
CA LEU A 46 0.06 -3.41 0.30
C LEU A 46 -1.13 -2.71 -0.36
N GLN A 47 -2.32 -2.80 0.23
CA GLN A 47 -3.51 -2.12 -0.29
C GLN A 47 -3.34 -0.60 -0.31
N ARG A 48 -2.72 0.00 0.71
CA ARG A 48 -2.45 1.44 0.72
C ARG A 48 -1.47 1.83 -0.38
N PHE A 49 -0.42 1.05 -0.60
CA PHE A 49 0.51 1.27 -1.73
C PHE A 49 -0.21 1.19 -3.08
N GLN A 50 -1.07 0.19 -3.27
CA GLN A 50 -1.86 0.02 -4.50
C GLN A 50 -2.73 1.24 -4.77
N ARG A 51 -3.49 1.71 -3.78
CA ARG A 51 -4.34 2.92 -3.92
C ARG A 51 -3.55 4.17 -4.26
N LEU A 52 -2.36 4.36 -3.66
CA LEU A 52 -1.50 5.50 -3.98
C LEU A 52 -0.94 5.42 -5.41
N SER A 53 -0.69 4.21 -5.91
CA SER A 53 -0.25 4.01 -7.30
C SER A 53 -1.40 4.23 -8.29
N GLU A 54 -2.59 3.70 -7.99
CA GLU A 54 -3.81 3.90 -8.79
C GLU A 54 -4.16 5.38 -8.90
N GLU A 55 -4.13 6.14 -7.80
CA GLU A 55 -4.38 7.59 -7.84
C GLU A 55 -3.34 8.35 -8.69
N LEU A 56 -2.07 7.90 -8.71
CA LEU A 56 -1.06 8.51 -9.57
C LEU A 56 -1.35 8.26 -11.05
N ASP A 57 -1.69 7.02 -11.39
CA ASP A 57 -2.05 6.62 -12.76
C ASP A 57 -3.30 7.39 -13.23
N ASP A 58 -4.31 7.53 -12.36
CA ASP A 58 -5.52 8.32 -12.63
C ASP A 58 -5.19 9.81 -12.85
N ILE A 59 -4.30 10.40 -12.04
CA ILE A 59 -3.84 11.78 -12.23
C ILE A 59 -3.13 11.94 -13.57
N ASP A 60 -2.28 11.01 -13.98
CA ASP A 60 -1.56 11.08 -15.26
C ASP A 60 -2.52 11.03 -16.46
N VAL A 61 -3.50 10.12 -16.42
CA VAL A 61 -4.54 10.02 -17.45
C VAL A 61 -5.36 11.32 -17.53
N LEU A 62 -5.82 11.83 -16.38
CA LEU A 62 -6.60 13.08 -16.34
C LEU A 62 -5.77 14.28 -16.79
N HIS A 63 -4.49 14.34 -16.45
CA HIS A 63 -3.58 15.39 -16.86
C HIS A 63 -3.40 15.41 -18.38
N GLN A 64 -3.23 14.24 -19.01
CA GLN A 64 -3.16 14.12 -20.47
C GLN A 64 -4.45 14.62 -21.12
N MET A 65 -5.62 14.23 -20.61
CA MET A 65 -6.91 14.68 -21.12
C MET A 65 -7.10 16.20 -20.99
N ALA A 66 -6.75 16.77 -19.83
CA ALA A 66 -6.87 18.21 -19.56
C ALA A 66 -5.92 19.03 -20.45
N LEU A 67 -4.70 18.52 -20.68
CA LEU A 67 -3.73 19.15 -21.57
C LEU A 67 -4.23 19.18 -23.02
N GLU A 68 -4.79 18.07 -23.52
CA GLU A 68 -5.40 18.01 -24.86
C GLU A 68 -6.59 18.95 -25.00
N ALA A 69 -7.40 19.09 -23.94
CA ALA A 69 -8.55 19.98 -23.91
C ALA A 69 -8.19 21.47 -23.69
N SER A 70 -6.93 21.80 -23.39
CA SER A 70 -6.51 23.13 -22.92
C SER A 70 -7.32 23.63 -21.72
N ASP A 71 -7.66 22.72 -20.79
CA ASP A 71 -8.44 23.03 -19.58
C ASP A 71 -7.52 23.44 -18.42
N ASP A 72 -7.16 24.72 -18.36
CA ASP A 72 -6.30 25.27 -17.32
C ASP A 72 -6.87 25.12 -15.89
N ALA A 73 -8.21 25.06 -15.76
CA ALA A 73 -8.85 24.90 -14.46
C ALA A 73 -8.65 23.46 -13.93
N GLU A 74 -8.83 22.47 -14.80
CA GLU A 74 -8.59 21.06 -14.46
C GLU A 74 -7.10 20.80 -14.21
N LEU A 75 -6.19 21.37 -15.01
CA LEU A 75 -4.74 21.27 -14.78
C LEU A 75 -4.32 21.80 -13.40
N SER A 76 -4.88 22.94 -12.98
CA SER A 76 -4.64 23.51 -11.65
C SER A 76 -5.18 22.61 -10.54
N ALA A 77 -6.38 22.04 -10.71
CA ALA A 77 -6.96 21.10 -9.75
C ALA A 77 -6.11 19.82 -9.61
N LEU A 78 -5.58 19.29 -10.72
CA LEU A 78 -4.70 18.14 -10.73
C LEU A 78 -3.35 18.41 -10.05
N GLU A 79 -2.80 19.62 -10.17
CA GLU A 79 -1.58 20.02 -9.43
C GLU A 79 -1.81 19.95 -7.91
N HIS A 80 -2.98 20.38 -7.43
CA HIS A 80 -3.34 20.26 -6.02
C HIS A 80 -3.49 18.81 -5.57
N ARG A 81 -4.15 17.96 -6.37
CA ARG A 81 -4.27 16.51 -6.08
C ARG A 81 -2.90 15.84 -6.01
N LEU A 82 -2.00 16.16 -6.95
CA LEU A 82 -0.65 15.61 -6.96
C LEU A 82 0.16 16.00 -5.71
N LYS A 83 0.06 17.25 -5.26
CA LYS A 83 0.70 17.71 -4.01
C LYS A 83 0.20 16.96 -2.77
N GLU A 84 -1.10 16.69 -2.70
CA GLU A 84 -1.67 15.89 -1.62
C GLU A 84 -1.24 14.43 -1.70
N LEU A 85 -1.21 13.84 -2.90
CA LEU A 85 -0.70 12.49 -3.11
C LEU A 85 0.76 12.38 -2.66
N GLU A 86 1.60 13.35 -3.00
CA GLU A 86 3.00 13.40 -2.56
C GLU A 86 3.12 13.44 -1.03
N ARG A 87 2.26 14.22 -0.35
CA ARG A 87 2.20 14.25 1.12
C ARG A 87 1.82 12.88 1.68
N LEU A 88 0.79 12.23 1.14
CA LEU A 88 0.34 10.91 1.58
C LEU A 88 1.42 9.84 1.38
N ILE A 89 2.17 9.89 0.28
CA ILE A 89 3.31 8.99 0.03
C ILE A 89 4.42 9.21 1.06
N ARG A 90 4.72 10.47 1.43
CA ARG A 90 5.72 10.76 2.47
C ARG A 90 5.29 10.22 3.83
N GLU A 91 4.03 10.43 4.21
CA GLU A 91 3.47 9.89 5.46
C GLU A 91 3.52 8.37 5.48
N TYR A 92 3.11 7.73 4.37
CA TYR A 92 3.17 6.28 4.24
C TYR A 92 4.61 5.75 4.36
N ARG A 93 5.59 6.43 3.75
CA ARG A 93 7.01 6.07 3.89
C ARG A 93 7.49 6.16 5.34
N ILE A 94 7.08 7.19 6.08
CA ILE A 94 7.43 7.36 7.49
C ILE A 94 6.81 6.23 8.33
N GLU A 95 5.54 5.90 8.10
CA GLU A 95 4.87 4.80 8.76
C GLU A 95 5.55 3.46 8.49
N LEU A 96 5.97 3.20 7.25
CA LEU A 96 6.72 2.00 6.90
C LEU A 96 8.04 1.90 7.68
N MET A 97 8.76 3.02 7.81
CA MET A 97 10.00 3.08 8.58
C MET A 97 9.75 2.75 10.06
N PHE A 98 8.72 3.34 10.66
CA PHE A 98 8.40 3.09 12.06
C PHE A 98 7.80 1.70 12.30
N SER A 99 7.03 1.14 11.37
CA SER A 99 6.53 -0.24 11.48
C SER A 99 7.65 -1.28 11.50
N GLY A 100 8.81 -0.97 10.93
CA GLY A 100 10.00 -1.82 11.02
C GLY A 100 10.78 -1.67 12.34
N GLU A 101 10.66 -0.53 13.02
CA GLU A 101 11.38 -0.22 14.28
C GLU A 101 10.51 -0.40 15.55
N TYR A 102 9.18 -0.42 15.43
CA TYR A 102 8.23 -0.46 16.56
C TYR A 102 7.53 -1.81 16.80
N ASP A 103 7.93 -2.89 16.14
CA ASP A 103 7.38 -4.23 16.40
C ASP A 103 8.18 -5.01 17.49
N ALA A 104 8.77 -4.30 18.46
CA ALA A 104 9.44 -4.87 19.64
C ALA A 104 8.54 -4.90 20.89
#